data_AF-A0A2E4HRQ3-F1
#
_entry.id   AF-A0A2E4HRQ3-F1
#
_cell.length_a   1.000
_cell.length_b   1.000
_cell.length_c   1.000
_cell.angle_alpha   90.00
_cell.angle_beta   90.00
_cell.angle_gamma   90.00
#
_symmetry.space_group_name_H-M   'P 1'
#
loop_
_entity.id
_entity.type
_entity.pdbx_description
1 polymer ?
#
loop_
_entity_poly.entity_id
_entity_poly.type
_entity_poly.pdbx_seq_one_letter_code
_entity_poly.pdbx_strand_id
1 'polypeptide(L)'
;MSNGKVVQIIGAVIDVEFPKENLPKVYDALKVDEKDLVLEVQQQLGDGVVRTIAMGASEGLQRGVSVTNTGQPISVPVGEGTLGRIMNILGEPIDEKGEIDAKEKMPIHRAAPSYEDQADSSELLETGIKVIDLICPFAKGGKVGLFGGAGVGKTVNMQELIRNIAYEHSGFSVFAGVGERTREGNDMYHEMIEGGVLDKVALVYGQMNEPPGNRLRVGLSGLTMAEKFRDDGRDVLLFIDNIYRYTLAGTECSALLGRMPSAVGYQPTLAEEMGVLQERITSTKTGSITSVQAIYVPADDLTDPSPATTFAHLDANVVLSRQIASLGIYPAVDPLDSNSRQLEPSIVGQEHYDVASSVQRILNRYKELKDIIAILGMDELSEEDKLTVSRARKIERFLSQPFFVAEVFTQSPGKYVPLSETIRGFKGIVEGEYDDLPEQAFLMVGSIDEVAERAKSL
;
A
#
# COMPACT_ATOMS: atom_id res chain seq x y z
N MET A 1 16.11 -10.85 -34.04
CA MET A 1 16.72 -11.08 -32.72
C MET A 1 18.21 -10.91 -32.89
N SER A 2 18.81 -9.99 -32.14
CA SER A 2 20.26 -9.85 -32.09
C SER A 2 20.79 -10.67 -30.92
N ASN A 3 21.94 -11.31 -31.13
CA ASN A 3 22.61 -12.09 -30.10
C ASN A 3 23.83 -11.32 -29.61
N GLY A 4 23.97 -11.26 -28.30
CA GLY A 4 25.11 -10.69 -27.60
C GLY A 4 25.85 -11.75 -26.79
N LYS A 5 26.94 -11.35 -26.15
CA LYS A 5 27.75 -12.22 -25.28
C LYS A 5 28.02 -11.55 -23.94
N VAL A 6 27.96 -12.33 -22.87
CA VAL A 6 28.32 -11.84 -21.53
C VAL A 6 29.81 -11.52 -21.48
N VAL A 7 30.18 -10.28 -21.15
CA VAL A 7 31.59 -9.84 -21.05
C VAL A 7 32.04 -9.69 -19.60
N GLN A 8 31.15 -9.27 -18.70
CA GLN A 8 31.47 -9.02 -17.30
C GLN A 8 30.27 -9.32 -16.40
N ILE A 9 30.56 -9.81 -15.19
CA ILE A 9 29.57 -10.18 -14.17
C ILE A 9 30.05 -9.61 -12.84
N ILE A 10 29.29 -8.70 -12.25
CA ILE A 10 29.52 -8.14 -10.90
C ILE A 10 28.22 -8.28 -10.11
N GLY A 11 28.12 -9.35 -9.30
CA GLY A 11 26.91 -9.63 -8.53
C GLY A 11 25.69 -9.75 -9.45
N ALA A 12 24.67 -8.90 -9.24
CA ALA A 12 23.47 -8.85 -10.07
C ALA A 12 23.61 -8.00 -11.34
N VAL A 13 24.72 -7.28 -11.52
CA VAL A 13 24.99 -6.47 -12.72
C VAL A 13 25.79 -7.29 -13.72
N ILE A 14 25.28 -7.39 -14.93
CA ILE A 14 25.87 -8.17 -16.02
C ILE A 14 26.03 -7.24 -17.23
N ASP A 15 27.26 -7.12 -17.73
CA ASP A 15 27.53 -6.38 -18.96
C ASP A 15 27.54 -7.37 -20.13
N VAL A 16 26.80 -7.01 -21.19
CA VAL A 16 26.59 -7.84 -22.39
C VAL A 16 27.00 -7.04 -23.62
N GLU A 17 27.84 -7.63 -24.46
CA GLU A 17 28.29 -7.02 -25.72
C GLU A 17 27.40 -7.48 -26.88
N PHE A 18 26.87 -6.54 -27.64
CA PHE A 18 26.10 -6.73 -28.86
C PHE A 18 26.83 -6.11 -30.07
N PRO A 19 26.57 -6.60 -31.29
CA PRO A 19 26.99 -5.92 -32.51
C PRO A 19 26.45 -4.48 -32.56
N LYS A 20 27.28 -3.51 -32.94
CA LYS A 20 26.95 -2.07 -32.94
C LYS A 20 25.67 -1.72 -33.71
N GLU A 21 25.33 -2.51 -34.73
CA GLU A 21 24.15 -2.30 -35.57
C GLU A 21 22.83 -2.70 -34.89
N ASN A 22 22.89 -3.51 -33.83
CA ASN A 22 21.70 -4.07 -33.17
C ASN A 22 21.78 -3.96 -31.64
N LEU A 23 22.05 -2.75 -31.15
CA LEU A 23 22.14 -2.45 -29.73
C LEU A 23 20.73 -2.46 -29.08
N PRO A 24 20.51 -3.21 -27.99
CA PRO A 24 19.27 -3.17 -27.22
C PRO A 24 18.99 -1.78 -26.64
N LYS A 25 17.71 -1.40 -26.56
CA LYS A 25 17.29 -0.15 -25.92
C LYS A 25 17.34 -0.28 -24.39
N VAL A 26 17.39 0.85 -23.70
CA VAL A 26 17.18 0.88 -22.25
C VAL A 26 15.80 0.31 -21.95
N TYR A 27 15.73 -0.53 -20.91
CA TYR A 27 14.58 -1.34 -20.50
C TYR A 27 14.22 -2.54 -21.37
N ASP A 28 14.93 -2.84 -22.46
CA ASP A 28 14.75 -4.10 -23.17
C ASP A 28 15.09 -5.29 -22.25
N ALA A 29 14.27 -6.33 -22.32
CA ALA A 29 14.57 -7.61 -21.69
C ALA A 29 15.50 -8.44 -22.58
N LEU A 30 16.53 -9.01 -21.98
CA LEU A 30 17.43 -9.95 -22.62
C LEU A 30 17.29 -11.33 -21.95
N LYS A 31 17.36 -12.39 -22.76
CA LYS A 31 17.27 -13.78 -22.28
C LYS A 31 18.62 -14.46 -22.37
N VAL A 32 19.06 -15.08 -21.27
CA VAL A 32 20.22 -15.96 -21.22
C VAL A 32 19.75 -17.39 -21.42
N ASP A 33 19.92 -17.93 -22.62
CA ASP A 33 19.31 -19.21 -23.03
C ASP A 33 19.78 -20.41 -22.18
N GLU A 34 21.04 -20.41 -21.75
CA GLU A 34 21.62 -21.52 -20.96
C GLU A 34 21.09 -21.64 -19.53
N LYS A 35 20.48 -20.58 -19.00
CA LYS A 35 20.13 -20.46 -17.58
C LYS A 35 18.70 -20.00 -17.30
N ASP A 36 17.92 -19.77 -18.34
CA ASP A 36 16.59 -19.16 -18.26
C ASP A 36 16.56 -17.91 -17.37
N LEU A 37 17.62 -17.09 -17.49
CA LEU A 37 17.77 -15.87 -16.72
C LEU A 37 17.40 -14.67 -17.59
N VAL A 38 16.53 -13.81 -17.07
CA VAL A 38 16.17 -12.54 -17.72
C VAL A 38 17.05 -11.42 -17.18
N LEU A 39 17.58 -10.60 -18.08
CA LEU A 39 18.34 -9.39 -17.77
C LEU A 39 17.59 -8.17 -18.28
N GLU A 40 17.54 -7.09 -17.53
CA GLU A 40 16.96 -5.82 -17.99
C GLU A 40 18.06 -4.79 -18.25
N VAL A 41 18.08 -4.23 -19.47
CA VAL A 41 19.06 -3.22 -19.86
C VAL A 41 18.84 -1.91 -19.08
N GLN A 42 19.88 -1.45 -18.37
CA GLN A 42 19.85 -0.19 -17.62
C GLN A 42 20.59 0.95 -18.32
N GLN A 43 21.72 0.64 -18.96
CA GLN A 43 22.61 1.66 -19.54
C GLN A 43 23.31 1.11 -20.78
N GLN A 44 23.68 2.01 -21.70
CA GLN A 44 24.56 1.72 -22.83
C GLN A 44 25.92 2.35 -22.52
N LEU A 45 26.96 1.53 -22.35
CA LEU A 45 28.29 1.99 -21.92
C LEU A 45 29.15 2.49 -23.08
N GLY A 46 28.81 2.10 -24.31
CA GLY A 46 29.62 2.33 -25.51
C GLY A 46 30.20 1.03 -26.06
N ASP A 47 30.74 1.11 -27.29
CA ASP A 47 31.37 -0.03 -27.99
C ASP A 47 30.52 -1.30 -28.12
N GLY A 48 29.20 -1.16 -28.14
CA GLY A 48 28.29 -2.32 -28.24
C GLY A 48 27.97 -2.96 -26.88
N VAL A 49 28.54 -2.46 -25.77
CA VAL A 49 28.30 -3.00 -24.44
C VAL A 49 27.10 -2.31 -23.79
N VAL A 50 26.16 -3.14 -23.32
CA VAL A 50 25.03 -2.71 -22.49
C VAL A 50 25.19 -3.27 -21.08
N ARG A 51 24.87 -2.44 -20.08
CA ARG A 51 24.84 -2.81 -18.68
C ARG A 51 23.44 -3.21 -18.28
N THR A 52 23.31 -4.36 -17.65
CA THR A 52 22.01 -4.96 -17.31
C THR A 52 21.93 -5.34 -15.84
N ILE A 53 20.71 -5.49 -15.34
CA ILE A 53 20.44 -6.07 -14.02
C ILE A 53 19.74 -7.42 -14.21
N ALA A 54 20.21 -8.43 -13.49
CA ALA A 54 19.62 -9.76 -13.48
C ALA A 54 18.30 -9.81 -12.69
N MET A 55 17.29 -10.44 -13.27
CA MET A 55 16.00 -10.74 -12.66
C MET A 55 15.98 -12.17 -12.08
N GLY A 56 17.02 -12.52 -11.34
CA GLY A 56 17.25 -13.88 -10.83
C GLY A 56 18.70 -14.09 -10.40
N ALA A 57 19.02 -15.30 -9.92
CA ALA A 57 20.35 -15.61 -9.42
C ALA A 57 21.39 -15.67 -10.57
N SER A 58 22.45 -14.86 -10.48
CA SER A 58 23.56 -14.85 -11.43
C SER A 58 24.65 -15.90 -11.13
N GLU A 59 24.57 -16.59 -9.98
CA GLU A 59 25.58 -17.55 -9.50
C GLU A 59 25.85 -18.69 -10.47
N GLY A 60 27.06 -18.79 -11.01
CA GLY A 60 27.43 -19.82 -12.00
C GLY A 60 27.17 -19.41 -13.45
N LEU A 61 26.80 -18.16 -13.71
CA LEU A 61 26.86 -17.59 -15.06
C LEU A 61 28.31 -17.40 -15.48
N GLN A 62 28.63 -17.74 -16.73
CA GLN A 62 29.98 -17.64 -17.29
C GLN A 62 30.08 -16.53 -18.32
N ARG A 63 31.29 -16.01 -18.52
CA ARG A 63 31.57 -15.07 -19.62
C ARG A 63 31.53 -15.82 -20.95
N GLY A 64 31.11 -15.13 -22.01
CA GLY A 64 30.98 -15.69 -23.36
C GLY A 64 29.66 -16.39 -23.65
N VAL A 65 28.80 -16.57 -22.63
CA VAL A 65 27.45 -17.13 -22.79
C VAL A 65 26.62 -16.24 -23.71
N SER A 66 25.83 -16.88 -24.58
CA SER A 66 24.95 -16.19 -25.53
C SER A 66 23.77 -15.55 -24.82
N VAL A 67 23.43 -14.33 -25.24
CA VAL A 67 22.31 -13.56 -24.72
C VAL A 67 21.46 -13.09 -25.89
N THR A 68 20.17 -13.37 -25.86
CA THR A 68 19.23 -13.02 -26.92
C THR A 68 18.44 -11.77 -26.54
N ASN A 69 18.44 -10.74 -27.39
CA ASN A 69 17.58 -9.57 -27.18
C ASN A 69 16.14 -9.89 -27.60
N THR A 70 15.19 -9.68 -26.68
CA THR A 70 13.76 -9.85 -26.96
C THR A 70 13.18 -8.68 -27.77
N GLY A 71 13.83 -7.51 -27.76
CA GLY A 71 13.42 -6.30 -28.48
C GLY A 71 12.27 -5.52 -27.82
N GLN A 72 11.88 -5.91 -26.61
CA GLN A 72 10.80 -5.30 -25.84
C GLN A 72 11.11 -5.38 -24.34
N PRO A 73 10.47 -4.54 -23.52
CA PRO A 73 10.60 -4.64 -22.07
C PRO A 73 10.02 -5.94 -21.50
N ILE A 74 10.36 -6.24 -20.24
CA ILE A 74 9.71 -7.30 -19.47
C ILE A 74 8.20 -7.10 -19.54
N SER A 75 7.48 -8.14 -19.93
CA SER A 75 6.04 -8.10 -20.17
C SER A 75 5.33 -9.19 -19.39
N VAL A 76 4.34 -8.80 -18.59
CA VAL A 76 3.62 -9.68 -17.65
C VAL A 76 2.22 -9.99 -18.19
N PRO A 77 1.64 -11.17 -17.87
CA PRO A 77 0.26 -11.47 -18.21
C PRO A 77 -0.69 -10.52 -17.47
N VAL A 78 -1.78 -10.16 -18.11
CA VAL A 78 -2.79 -9.24 -17.58
C VAL A 78 -4.21 -9.71 -17.89
N GLY A 79 -5.19 -9.09 -17.23
CA GLY A 79 -6.62 -9.37 -17.39
C GLY A 79 -7.17 -10.35 -16.35
N GLU A 80 -8.44 -10.71 -16.47
CA GLU A 80 -9.16 -11.48 -15.43
C GLU A 80 -8.57 -12.87 -15.15
N GLY A 81 -7.83 -13.46 -16.09
CA GLY A 81 -7.13 -14.73 -15.88
C GLY A 81 -6.01 -14.69 -14.85
N THR A 82 -5.57 -13.49 -14.41
CA THR A 82 -4.58 -13.33 -13.35
C THR A 82 -5.18 -13.30 -11.94
N LEU A 83 -6.50 -13.19 -11.82
CA LEU A 83 -7.19 -13.17 -10.54
C LEU A 83 -7.07 -14.53 -9.84
N GLY A 84 -6.79 -14.52 -8.54
CA GLY A 84 -6.56 -15.70 -7.71
C GLY A 84 -5.27 -16.45 -7.97
N ARG A 85 -4.36 -15.87 -8.77
CA ARG A 85 -3.04 -16.42 -9.11
C ARG A 85 -1.94 -15.68 -8.38
N ILE A 86 -0.85 -16.40 -8.10
CA ILE A 86 0.39 -15.81 -7.59
C ILE A 86 1.44 -15.80 -8.70
N MET A 87 1.99 -14.62 -8.99
CA MET A 87 3.00 -14.40 -10.03
C MET A 87 4.31 -13.88 -9.44
N ASN A 88 5.42 -14.22 -10.09
CA ASN A 88 6.71 -13.56 -9.87
C ASN A 88 6.82 -12.26 -10.71
N ILE A 89 7.98 -11.61 -10.62
CA ILE A 89 8.30 -10.40 -11.39
C ILE A 89 8.15 -10.55 -12.92
N LEU A 90 8.46 -11.72 -13.46
CA LEU A 90 8.38 -12.00 -14.91
C LEU A 90 6.96 -12.34 -15.35
N GLY A 91 6.01 -12.43 -14.42
CA GLY A 91 4.64 -12.82 -14.69
C GLY A 91 4.45 -14.34 -14.79
N GLU A 92 5.40 -15.12 -14.28
CA GLU A 92 5.32 -16.57 -14.25
C GLU A 92 4.57 -17.03 -12.98
N PRO A 93 3.67 -18.02 -13.07
CA PRO A 93 2.94 -18.52 -11.92
C PRO A 93 3.86 -19.24 -10.95
N ILE A 94 3.75 -18.93 -9.66
CA ILE A 94 4.50 -19.56 -8.56
C ILE A 94 3.58 -20.27 -7.56
N ASP A 95 2.31 -20.45 -7.90
CA ASP A 95 1.27 -21.07 -7.08
C ASP A 95 1.01 -22.56 -7.37
N GLU A 96 1.80 -23.17 -8.26
CA GLU A 96 1.65 -24.56 -8.71
C GLU A 96 0.27 -24.91 -9.33
N LYS A 97 -0.54 -23.89 -9.71
CA LYS A 97 -1.87 -24.09 -10.33
C LYS A 97 -1.85 -24.17 -11.86
N GLY A 98 -0.70 -24.48 -12.45
CA GLY A 98 -0.49 -24.53 -13.90
C GLY A 98 -0.32 -23.15 -14.53
N GLU A 99 -0.46 -23.06 -15.85
CA GLU A 99 -0.29 -21.81 -16.60
C GLU A 99 -1.41 -20.79 -16.30
N ILE A 100 -1.14 -19.51 -16.55
CA ILE A 100 -2.11 -18.41 -16.39
C ILE A 100 -2.87 -18.26 -17.70
N ASP A 101 -4.20 -18.29 -17.64
CA ASP A 101 -5.09 -18.09 -18.80
C ASP A 101 -5.15 -16.60 -19.19
N ALA A 102 -4.01 -16.04 -19.60
CA ALA A 102 -3.88 -14.66 -20.00
C ALA A 102 -3.92 -14.53 -21.53
N LYS A 103 -4.85 -13.70 -22.03
CA LYS A 103 -5.01 -13.42 -23.46
C LYS A 103 -3.98 -12.40 -23.97
N GLU A 104 -3.45 -11.58 -23.08
CA GLU A 104 -2.58 -10.44 -23.40
C GLU A 104 -1.43 -10.38 -22.39
N LYS A 105 -0.29 -9.86 -22.85
CA LYS A 105 0.83 -9.45 -22.00
C LYS A 105 1.11 -7.97 -22.21
N MET A 106 1.41 -7.25 -21.13
CA MET A 106 1.72 -5.82 -21.17
C MET A 106 3.11 -5.54 -20.61
N PRO A 107 3.87 -4.57 -21.18
CA PRO A 107 5.19 -4.21 -20.68
C PRO A 107 5.10 -3.50 -19.33
N ILE A 108 6.04 -3.80 -18.43
CA ILE A 108 6.06 -3.20 -17.08
C ILE A 108 6.48 -1.72 -17.07
N HIS A 109 7.23 -1.31 -18.09
CA HIS A 109 7.67 0.06 -18.30
C HIS A 109 6.69 0.79 -19.22
N ARG A 110 5.91 1.69 -18.64
CA ARG A 110 4.89 2.49 -19.32
C ARG A 110 5.01 3.95 -18.87
N ALA A 111 4.57 4.86 -19.73
CA ALA A 111 4.44 6.26 -19.36
C ALA A 111 3.23 6.47 -18.44
N ALA A 112 3.32 7.46 -17.56
CA ALA A 112 2.16 7.92 -16.80
C ALA A 112 1.07 8.47 -17.74
N PRO A 113 -0.22 8.42 -17.34
CA PRO A 113 -1.30 9.04 -18.09
C PRO A 113 -1.02 10.52 -18.38
N SER A 114 -1.40 10.99 -19.56
CA SER A 114 -1.23 12.40 -19.91
C SER A 114 -2.16 13.29 -19.09
N TYR A 115 -1.88 14.59 -19.00
CA TYR A 115 -2.76 15.53 -18.32
C TYR A 115 -4.19 15.53 -18.89
N GLU A 116 -4.34 15.31 -20.20
CA GLU A 116 -5.65 15.23 -20.83
C GLU A 116 -6.44 13.97 -20.44
N ASP A 117 -5.77 12.91 -19.99
CA ASP A 117 -6.40 11.65 -19.61
C ASP A 117 -6.79 11.59 -18.14
N GLN A 118 -6.26 12.50 -17.32
CA GLN A 118 -6.55 12.56 -15.88
C GLN A 118 -8.00 13.02 -15.63
N ALA A 119 -8.61 12.45 -14.60
CA ALA A 119 -9.97 12.80 -14.17
C ALA A 119 -9.93 13.81 -13.01
N ASP A 120 -10.76 14.86 -13.09
CA ASP A 120 -10.94 15.88 -12.04
C ASP A 120 -11.93 15.45 -10.95
N SER A 121 -12.02 14.16 -10.60
CA SER A 121 -13.01 13.69 -9.62
C SER A 121 -12.44 13.68 -8.20
N SER A 122 -13.01 14.50 -7.31
CA SER A 122 -12.81 14.44 -5.84
C SER A 122 -13.81 13.50 -5.16
N GLU A 123 -14.15 12.38 -5.80
CA GLU A 123 -15.09 11.42 -5.23
C GLU A 123 -14.43 10.70 -4.05
N LEU A 124 -15.17 10.54 -2.96
CA LEU A 124 -14.71 9.81 -1.79
C LEU A 124 -14.92 8.30 -2.00
N LEU A 125 -13.95 7.52 -1.53
CA LEU A 125 -14.05 6.06 -1.47
C LEU A 125 -14.43 5.65 -0.04
N GLU A 126 -15.67 5.19 0.13
CA GLU A 126 -16.17 4.69 1.41
C GLU A 126 -15.56 3.31 1.72
N THR A 127 -14.78 3.24 2.81
CA THR A 127 -14.06 2.04 3.22
C THR A 127 -14.85 1.15 4.17
N GLY A 128 -15.86 1.72 4.83
CA GLY A 128 -16.65 1.08 5.89
C GLY A 128 -15.92 0.99 7.23
N ILE A 129 -14.76 1.66 7.37
CA ILE A 129 -13.94 1.68 8.58
C ILE A 129 -14.07 3.05 9.22
N LYS A 130 -14.70 3.11 10.41
CA LYS A 130 -15.08 4.37 11.09
C LYS A 130 -13.98 5.41 11.17
N VAL A 131 -12.79 5.02 11.64
CA VAL A 131 -11.67 5.95 11.83
C VAL A 131 -11.13 6.47 10.50
N ILE A 132 -11.11 5.64 9.46
CA ILE A 132 -10.63 6.03 8.13
C ILE A 132 -11.64 6.97 7.48
N ASP A 133 -12.91 6.56 7.42
CA ASP A 133 -13.96 7.34 6.76
C ASP A 133 -14.21 8.68 7.47
N LEU A 134 -14.07 8.76 8.80
CA LEU A 134 -14.24 10.01 9.53
C LEU A 134 -13.01 10.94 9.45
N ILE A 135 -11.81 10.43 9.77
CA ILE A 135 -10.63 11.27 10.03
C ILE A 135 -9.73 11.40 8.81
N CYS A 136 -9.56 10.34 8.03
CA CYS A 136 -8.67 10.33 6.88
C CYS A 136 -9.37 9.72 5.65
N PRO A 137 -10.47 10.34 5.18
CA PRO A 137 -11.27 9.80 4.08
C PRO A 137 -10.44 9.66 2.81
N PHE A 138 -10.65 8.57 2.09
CA PHE A 138 -9.90 8.25 0.87
C PHE A 138 -10.52 8.93 -0.34
N ALA A 139 -9.68 9.42 -1.25
CA ALA A 139 -10.10 9.81 -2.58
C ALA A 139 -10.11 8.59 -3.51
N LYS A 140 -11.11 8.52 -4.38
CA LYS A 140 -11.14 7.55 -5.48
C LYS A 140 -10.01 7.84 -6.47
N GLY A 141 -9.12 6.86 -6.65
CA GLY A 141 -7.85 7.02 -7.37
C GLY A 141 -6.75 7.72 -6.61
N GLY A 142 -6.97 7.98 -5.32
CA GLY A 142 -5.98 8.59 -4.45
C GLY A 142 -4.88 7.62 -4.04
N LYS A 143 -3.81 8.19 -3.49
CA LYS A 143 -2.67 7.45 -2.93
C LYS A 143 -2.70 7.54 -1.41
N VAL A 144 -2.79 6.39 -0.76
CA VAL A 144 -2.86 6.28 0.70
C VAL A 144 -1.58 5.67 1.22
N GLY A 145 -0.94 6.33 2.18
CA GLY A 145 0.18 5.78 2.94
C GLY A 145 -0.30 5.14 4.24
N LEU A 146 -0.01 3.85 4.44
CA LEU A 146 -0.23 3.14 5.69
C LEU A 146 1.09 3.04 6.46
N PHE A 147 1.23 3.89 7.47
CA PHE A 147 2.41 3.97 8.32
C PHE A 147 2.24 3.10 9.55
N GLY A 148 3.31 2.48 10.02
CA GLY A 148 3.28 1.77 11.30
C GLY A 148 4.45 0.83 11.49
N GLY A 149 4.77 0.56 12.75
CA GLY A 149 5.77 -0.42 13.14
C GLY A 149 5.34 -1.87 12.86
N ALA A 150 6.20 -2.83 13.18
CA ALA A 150 5.81 -4.24 13.18
C ALA A 150 4.74 -4.52 14.26
N GLY A 151 3.75 -5.35 13.94
CA GLY A 151 2.75 -5.85 14.88
C GLY A 151 1.55 -4.93 15.19
N VAL A 152 1.41 -3.78 14.52
CA VAL A 152 0.29 -2.84 14.74
C VAL A 152 -0.95 -3.13 13.88
N GLY A 153 -0.95 -4.25 13.13
CA GLY A 153 -2.10 -4.68 12.33
C GLY A 153 -2.17 -4.12 10.90
N LYS A 154 -1.03 -3.76 10.26
CA LYS A 154 -0.97 -3.28 8.87
C LYS A 154 -1.64 -4.25 7.88
N THR A 155 -1.23 -5.52 7.91
CA THR A 155 -1.75 -6.56 7.02
C THR A 155 -3.24 -6.78 7.22
N VAL A 156 -3.71 -6.78 8.47
CA VAL A 156 -5.14 -6.93 8.82
C VAL A 156 -5.96 -5.76 8.27
N ASN A 157 -5.47 -4.53 8.37
CA ASN A 157 -6.13 -3.36 7.77
C ASN A 157 -6.19 -3.47 6.24
N MET A 158 -5.10 -3.89 5.59
CA MET A 158 -5.09 -4.08 4.14
C MET A 158 -6.08 -5.14 3.69
N GLN A 159 -6.15 -6.28 4.38
CA GLN A 159 -7.10 -7.35 4.07
C GLN A 159 -8.55 -6.93 4.27
N GLU A 160 -8.85 -6.19 5.34
CA GLU A 160 -10.18 -5.65 5.56
C GLU A 160 -10.58 -4.67 4.45
N LEU A 161 -9.67 -3.79 4.01
CA LEU A 161 -9.90 -2.89 2.88
C LEU A 161 -10.14 -3.65 1.57
N ILE A 162 -9.34 -4.70 1.28
CA ILE A 162 -9.56 -5.59 0.13
C ILE A 162 -10.96 -6.16 0.19
N ARG A 163 -11.34 -6.75 1.33
CA ARG A 163 -12.64 -7.41 1.52
C ARG A 163 -13.79 -6.42 1.36
N ASN A 164 -13.78 -5.29 2.06
CA ASN A 164 -14.87 -4.32 2.02
C ASN A 164 -15.09 -3.76 0.61
N ILE A 165 -14.01 -3.45 -0.11
CA ILE A 165 -14.13 -2.87 -1.45
C ILE A 165 -14.49 -3.93 -2.50
N ALA A 166 -13.95 -5.15 -2.38
CA ALA A 166 -14.30 -6.25 -3.27
C ALA A 166 -15.77 -6.67 -3.16
N TYR A 167 -16.38 -6.59 -1.97
CA TYR A 167 -17.78 -6.95 -1.74
C TYR A 167 -18.75 -5.80 -2.01
N GLU A 168 -18.46 -4.58 -1.55
CA GLU A 168 -19.39 -3.45 -1.65
C GLU A 168 -19.27 -2.69 -2.98
N HIS A 169 -18.06 -2.59 -3.55
CA HIS A 169 -17.79 -1.76 -4.73
C HIS A 169 -17.53 -2.58 -6.02
N SER A 170 -17.63 -3.92 -5.97
CA SER A 170 -17.37 -4.82 -7.11
C SER A 170 -16.02 -4.59 -7.83
N GLY A 171 -15.03 -4.07 -7.10
CA GLY A 171 -13.70 -3.77 -7.62
C GLY A 171 -12.76 -4.96 -7.60
N PHE A 172 -11.76 -4.95 -8.47
CA PHE A 172 -10.63 -5.88 -8.41
C PHE A 172 -9.50 -5.29 -7.60
N SER A 173 -8.72 -6.16 -6.97
CA SER A 173 -7.52 -5.76 -6.23
C SER A 173 -6.28 -6.38 -6.84
N VAL A 174 -5.17 -5.66 -6.76
CA VAL A 174 -3.83 -6.18 -7.07
C VAL A 174 -2.95 -5.98 -5.87
N PHE A 175 -2.30 -7.04 -5.41
CA PHE A 175 -1.33 -6.99 -4.33
C PHE A 175 0.08 -7.16 -4.88
N ALA A 176 0.93 -6.16 -4.68
CA ALA A 176 2.34 -6.17 -5.02
C ALA A 176 3.18 -6.29 -3.74
N GLY A 177 3.64 -7.51 -3.45
CA GLY A 177 4.53 -7.80 -2.32
C GLY A 177 5.98 -7.50 -2.68
N VAL A 178 6.41 -6.26 -2.45
CA VAL A 178 7.75 -5.73 -2.69
C VAL A 178 8.66 -6.01 -1.50
N GLY A 179 9.57 -6.97 -1.64
CA GLY A 179 10.58 -7.27 -0.63
C GLY A 179 9.98 -7.72 0.71
N GLU A 180 8.88 -8.44 0.67
CA GLU A 180 8.20 -8.99 1.86
C GLU A 180 8.75 -10.37 2.24
N ARG A 181 8.49 -10.76 3.49
CA ARG A 181 8.87 -12.10 3.97
C ARG A 181 7.98 -13.15 3.31
N THR A 182 8.60 -14.25 2.86
CA THR A 182 7.89 -15.39 2.27
C THR A 182 6.79 -15.94 3.19
N ARG A 183 7.04 -15.97 4.51
CA ARG A 183 6.04 -16.37 5.51
C ARG A 183 4.83 -15.45 5.50
N GLU A 184 5.04 -14.14 5.47
CA GLU A 184 3.94 -13.14 5.51
C GLU A 184 3.11 -13.20 4.22
N GLY A 185 3.75 -13.41 3.07
CA GLY A 185 3.04 -13.65 1.81
C GLY A 185 2.22 -14.96 1.81
N ASN A 186 2.77 -16.04 2.39
CA ASN A 186 2.05 -17.30 2.53
C ASN A 186 0.82 -17.19 3.46
N ASP A 187 1.01 -16.57 4.63
CA ASP A 187 -0.07 -16.36 5.60
C ASP A 187 -1.19 -15.51 4.97
N MET A 188 -0.82 -14.42 4.29
CA MET A 188 -1.77 -13.57 3.57
C MET A 188 -2.54 -14.31 2.47
N TYR A 189 -1.87 -15.20 1.72
CA TYR A 189 -2.54 -16.01 0.69
C TYR A 189 -3.58 -16.96 1.29
N HIS A 190 -3.27 -17.63 2.41
CA HIS A 190 -4.23 -18.50 3.09
C HIS A 190 -5.37 -17.71 3.74
N GLU A 191 -5.08 -16.56 4.36
CA GLU A 191 -6.10 -15.67 4.92
C GLU A 191 -7.05 -15.15 3.83
N MET A 192 -6.57 -14.88 2.62
CA MET A 192 -7.43 -14.51 1.48
C MET A 192 -8.31 -15.67 0.97
N ILE A 193 -7.83 -16.91 1.06
CA ILE A 193 -8.63 -18.10 0.75
C ILE A 193 -9.75 -18.26 1.76
N GLU A 194 -9.41 -18.18 3.06
CA GLU A 194 -10.37 -18.32 4.16
C GLU A 194 -11.39 -17.17 4.15
N GLY A 195 -10.95 -15.95 3.86
CA GLY A 195 -11.81 -14.77 3.71
C GLY A 195 -12.64 -14.75 2.42
N GLY A 196 -12.45 -15.69 1.50
CA GLY A 196 -13.23 -15.79 0.26
C GLY A 196 -13.07 -14.55 -0.64
N VAL A 197 -11.87 -13.98 -0.72
CA VAL A 197 -11.55 -12.81 -1.55
C VAL A 197 -10.54 -13.11 -2.66
N LEU A 198 -9.90 -14.29 -2.63
CA LEU A 198 -8.82 -14.63 -3.55
C LEU A 198 -9.23 -14.52 -5.03
N ASP A 199 -10.47 -14.83 -5.38
CA ASP A 199 -11.01 -14.76 -6.74
C ASP A 199 -11.10 -13.33 -7.32
N LYS A 200 -10.93 -12.30 -6.47
CA LYS A 200 -10.95 -10.88 -6.86
C LYS A 200 -9.59 -10.19 -6.72
N VAL A 201 -8.54 -10.94 -6.37
CA VAL A 201 -7.20 -10.40 -6.10
C VAL A 201 -6.17 -11.06 -7.02
N ALA A 202 -5.37 -10.27 -7.74
CA ALA A 202 -4.15 -10.74 -8.39
C ALA A 202 -2.94 -10.51 -7.47
N LEU A 203 -2.12 -11.53 -7.22
CA LEU A 203 -0.97 -11.46 -6.31
C LEU A 203 0.33 -11.47 -7.12
N VAL A 204 1.20 -10.49 -6.88
CA VAL A 204 2.55 -10.41 -7.46
C VAL A 204 3.56 -10.32 -6.33
N TYR A 205 4.45 -11.31 -6.22
CA TYR A 205 5.48 -11.34 -5.17
C TYR A 205 6.88 -11.18 -5.75
N GLY A 206 7.69 -10.38 -5.04
CA GLY A 206 9.11 -10.24 -5.23
C GLY A 206 9.76 -10.23 -3.85
N GLN A 207 10.10 -11.41 -3.35
CA GLN A 207 10.37 -11.63 -1.93
C GLN A 207 11.76 -11.14 -1.49
N MET A 208 12.01 -11.07 -0.18
CA MET A 208 13.30 -10.62 0.37
C MET A 208 14.51 -11.46 -0.06
N ASN A 209 14.31 -12.74 -0.37
CA ASN A 209 15.35 -13.66 -0.85
C ASN A 209 15.70 -13.43 -2.33
N GLU A 210 14.93 -12.62 -3.05
CA GLU A 210 15.18 -12.32 -4.45
C GLU A 210 16.20 -11.17 -4.62
N PRO A 211 16.93 -11.16 -5.75
CA PRO A 211 17.87 -10.09 -6.08
C PRO A 211 17.22 -8.70 -6.05
N PRO A 212 18.01 -7.64 -5.86
CA PRO A 212 17.47 -6.27 -5.83
C PRO A 212 16.78 -5.88 -7.15
N GLY A 213 17.16 -6.45 -8.29
CA GLY A 213 16.48 -6.23 -9.57
C GLY A 213 14.99 -6.62 -9.52
N ASN A 214 14.68 -7.81 -9.02
CA ASN A 214 13.32 -8.30 -8.86
C ASN A 214 12.51 -7.39 -7.94
N ARG A 215 13.07 -7.08 -6.76
CA ARG A 215 12.42 -6.21 -5.76
C ARG A 215 12.16 -4.81 -6.31
N LEU A 216 13.07 -4.26 -7.13
CA LEU A 216 12.90 -2.94 -7.72
C LEU A 216 11.83 -2.92 -8.83
N ARG A 217 11.54 -4.04 -9.48
CA ARG A 217 10.58 -4.08 -10.61
C ARG A 217 9.21 -4.63 -10.23
N VAL A 218 9.06 -5.28 -9.08
CA VAL A 218 7.83 -6.02 -8.76
C VAL A 218 6.63 -5.09 -8.56
N GLY A 219 6.87 -3.90 -7.98
CA GLY A 219 5.85 -2.85 -7.91
C GLY A 219 5.31 -2.43 -9.28
N LEU A 220 6.17 -2.38 -10.31
CA LEU A 220 5.75 -2.05 -11.69
C LEU A 220 4.93 -3.18 -12.32
N SER A 221 5.22 -4.44 -11.98
CA SER A 221 4.46 -5.59 -12.50
C SER A 221 3.05 -5.62 -11.93
N GLY A 222 2.90 -5.43 -10.61
CA GLY A 222 1.59 -5.27 -9.98
C GLY A 222 0.84 -4.06 -10.52
N LEU A 223 1.52 -2.92 -10.68
CA LEU A 223 0.92 -1.72 -11.28
C LEU A 223 0.44 -1.96 -12.71
N THR A 224 1.18 -2.70 -13.53
CA THR A 224 0.79 -2.99 -14.92
C THR A 224 -0.49 -3.84 -14.99
N MET A 225 -0.67 -4.77 -14.07
CA MET A 225 -1.93 -5.52 -13.94
C MET A 225 -3.08 -4.62 -13.49
N ALA A 226 -2.83 -3.73 -12.53
CA ALA A 226 -3.83 -2.76 -12.07
C ALA A 226 -4.22 -1.76 -13.17
N GLU A 227 -3.26 -1.29 -13.96
CA GLU A 227 -3.49 -0.43 -15.14
C GLU A 227 -4.37 -1.11 -16.17
N LYS A 228 -4.20 -2.42 -16.42
CA LYS A 228 -5.10 -3.13 -17.34
C LYS A 228 -6.55 -3.07 -16.86
N PHE A 229 -6.80 -3.35 -15.58
CA PHE A 229 -8.15 -3.29 -15.03
C PHE A 229 -8.73 -1.87 -15.04
N ARG A 230 -7.91 -0.84 -14.77
CA ARG A 230 -8.30 0.57 -14.90
C ARG A 230 -8.66 0.94 -16.33
N ASP A 231 -7.82 0.57 -17.27
CA ASP A 231 -7.98 0.88 -18.69
C ASP A 231 -9.20 0.12 -19.29
N ASP A 232 -9.58 -1.02 -18.70
CA ASP A 232 -10.82 -1.75 -18.97
C ASP A 232 -12.07 -1.12 -18.31
N GLY A 233 -11.91 0.00 -17.60
CA GLY A 233 -13.00 0.81 -17.04
C GLY A 233 -13.43 0.41 -15.63
N ARG A 234 -12.56 -0.24 -14.86
CA ARG A 234 -12.85 -0.65 -13.48
C ARG A 234 -12.19 0.26 -12.46
N ASP A 235 -12.76 0.27 -11.26
CA ASP A 235 -12.13 0.82 -10.07
C ASP A 235 -11.29 -0.27 -9.39
N VAL A 236 -10.00 0.02 -9.24
CA VAL A 236 -9.00 -0.97 -8.84
C VAL A 236 -8.34 -0.51 -7.56
N LEU A 237 -8.13 -1.45 -6.65
CA LEU A 237 -7.24 -1.23 -5.52
C LEU A 237 -5.86 -1.81 -5.81
N LEU A 238 -4.83 -1.01 -5.62
CA LEU A 238 -3.44 -1.46 -5.67
C LEU A 238 -2.82 -1.42 -4.28
N PHE A 239 -2.43 -2.58 -3.77
CA PHE A 239 -1.69 -2.68 -2.52
C PHE A 239 -0.20 -2.83 -2.82
N ILE A 240 0.63 -1.96 -2.24
CA ILE A 240 2.08 -2.05 -2.34
C ILE A 240 2.64 -2.24 -0.94
N ASP A 241 3.05 -3.46 -0.60
CA ASP A 241 3.74 -3.77 0.64
C ASP A 241 5.11 -4.34 0.31
N ASN A 242 6.24 -3.64 0.48
CA ASN A 242 6.39 -2.31 1.07
C ASN A 242 7.07 -1.33 0.10
N ILE A 243 6.54 -0.10 -0.03
CA ILE A 243 7.13 0.90 -0.93
C ILE A 243 8.54 1.34 -0.47
N TYR A 244 8.86 1.26 0.82
CA TYR A 244 10.23 1.49 1.29
C TYR A 244 11.21 0.45 0.73
N ARG A 245 10.78 -0.80 0.55
CA ARG A 245 11.61 -1.87 -0.01
C ARG A 245 11.90 -1.67 -1.49
N TYR A 246 10.98 -1.03 -2.23
CA TYR A 246 11.23 -0.56 -3.58
C TYR A 246 12.41 0.42 -3.60
N THR A 247 12.38 1.44 -2.74
CA THR A 247 13.47 2.41 -2.61
C THR A 247 14.80 1.75 -2.22
N LEU A 248 14.77 0.85 -1.22
CA LEU A 248 15.97 0.14 -0.77
C LEU A 248 16.60 -0.71 -1.89
N ALA A 249 15.77 -1.41 -2.65
CA ALA A 249 16.23 -2.15 -3.83
C ALA A 249 16.85 -1.24 -4.90
N GLY A 250 16.31 -0.02 -5.04
CA GLY A 250 16.84 1.03 -5.91
C GLY A 250 18.24 1.50 -5.48
N THR A 251 18.43 1.73 -4.18
CA THR A 251 19.75 2.04 -3.60
C THR A 251 20.77 0.95 -3.89
N GLU A 252 20.41 -0.32 -3.65
CA GLU A 252 21.28 -1.48 -3.92
C GLU A 252 21.65 -1.58 -5.41
N CYS A 253 20.66 -1.45 -6.31
CA CYS A 253 20.89 -1.46 -7.76
C CYS A 253 21.78 -0.29 -8.20
N SER A 254 21.53 0.92 -7.69
CA SER A 254 22.29 2.12 -8.02
C SER A 254 23.76 2.01 -7.62
N ALA A 255 24.04 1.44 -6.44
CA ALA A 255 25.40 1.17 -5.99
C ALA A 255 26.11 0.17 -6.91
N LEU A 256 25.44 -0.92 -7.31
CA LEU A 256 26.00 -1.91 -8.23
C LEU A 256 26.23 -1.35 -9.64
N LEU A 257 25.40 -0.41 -10.10
CA LEU A 257 25.58 0.28 -11.37
C LEU A 257 26.74 1.29 -11.36
N GLY A 258 27.33 1.57 -10.20
CA GLY A 258 28.44 2.51 -10.03
C GLY A 258 28.02 3.97 -10.02
N ARG A 259 26.75 4.27 -9.70
CA ARG A 259 26.28 5.66 -9.53
C ARG A 259 26.80 6.21 -8.19
N MET A 260 27.14 7.49 -8.15
CA MET A 260 27.51 8.14 -6.89
C MET A 260 26.28 8.22 -5.97
N PRO A 261 26.38 7.79 -4.70
CA PRO A 261 25.28 7.89 -3.75
C PRO A 261 24.94 9.35 -3.42
N SER A 262 23.67 9.60 -3.12
CA SER A 262 23.14 10.89 -2.68
C SER A 262 23.05 10.94 -1.15
N ALA A 263 22.25 11.86 -0.60
CA ALA A 263 21.97 12.00 0.82
C ALA A 263 21.61 10.66 1.47
N VAL A 264 22.22 10.38 2.63
CA VAL A 264 21.99 9.17 3.45
C VAL A 264 22.29 7.85 2.70
N GLY A 265 22.94 7.91 1.54
CA GLY A 265 23.32 6.74 0.74
C GLY A 265 22.30 6.30 -0.30
N TYR A 266 21.18 7.01 -0.47
CA TYR A 266 20.17 6.69 -1.49
C TYR A 266 20.66 6.92 -2.92
N GLN A 267 19.97 6.34 -3.90
CA GLN A 267 20.25 6.57 -5.30
C GLN A 267 20.01 8.05 -5.70
N PRO A 268 20.83 8.62 -6.60
CA PRO A 268 20.63 10.00 -7.06
C PRO A 268 19.33 10.18 -7.88
N THR A 269 18.77 9.07 -8.37
CA THR A 269 17.52 8.99 -9.16
C THR A 269 16.28 8.72 -8.31
N LEU A 270 16.37 8.84 -6.98
CA LEU A 270 15.30 8.44 -6.05
C LEU A 270 13.95 9.09 -6.40
N ALA A 271 13.95 10.42 -6.56
CA ALA A 271 12.74 11.17 -6.86
C ALA A 271 12.16 10.82 -8.24
N GLU A 272 13.02 10.56 -9.23
CA GLU A 272 12.60 10.20 -10.57
C GLU A 272 11.99 8.79 -10.60
N GLU A 273 12.65 7.80 -9.99
CA GLU A 273 12.16 6.42 -9.93
C GLU A 273 10.84 6.33 -9.15
N MET A 274 10.75 7.04 -8.03
CA MET A 274 9.50 7.16 -7.27
C MET A 274 8.41 7.83 -8.11
N GLY A 275 8.71 8.94 -8.80
CA GLY A 275 7.75 9.64 -9.65
C GLY A 275 7.22 8.77 -10.78
N VAL A 276 8.08 8.01 -11.47
CA VAL A 276 7.67 7.10 -12.55
C VAL A 276 6.68 6.04 -12.06
N LEU A 277 6.85 5.52 -10.85
CA LEU A 277 5.92 4.57 -10.25
C LEU A 277 4.64 5.26 -9.79
N GLN A 278 4.75 6.35 -9.02
CA GLN A 278 3.63 6.99 -8.35
C GLN A 278 2.71 7.71 -9.35
N GLU A 279 3.22 8.37 -10.38
CA GLU A 279 2.38 9.14 -11.33
C GLU A 279 1.54 8.27 -12.25
N ARG A 280 1.87 6.98 -12.38
CA ARG A 280 1.04 5.98 -13.08
C ARG A 280 -0.15 5.53 -12.24
N ILE A 281 -0.05 5.63 -10.92
CA ILE A 281 -1.14 5.35 -9.97
C ILE A 281 -2.02 6.61 -9.93
N THR A 282 -3.08 6.62 -10.71
CA THR A 282 -4.00 7.76 -10.77
C THR A 282 -5.35 7.35 -11.36
N SER A 283 -6.36 8.20 -11.17
CA SER A 283 -7.62 8.15 -11.90
C SER A 283 -7.49 8.69 -13.31
N THR A 284 -7.99 7.92 -14.27
CA THR A 284 -8.18 8.36 -15.64
C THR A 284 -9.65 8.55 -15.93
N LYS A 285 -9.98 9.09 -17.11
CA LYS A 285 -11.37 9.20 -17.58
C LYS A 285 -12.10 7.85 -17.74
N THR A 286 -11.36 6.73 -17.80
CA THR A 286 -11.93 5.40 -17.99
C THR A 286 -12.19 4.67 -16.68
N GLY A 287 -11.29 4.79 -15.70
CA GLY A 287 -11.36 4.09 -14.43
C GLY A 287 -10.37 4.66 -13.42
N SER A 288 -10.30 4.06 -12.23
CA SER A 288 -9.44 4.56 -11.15
C SER A 288 -8.52 3.48 -10.56
N ILE A 289 -7.34 3.89 -10.11
CA ILE A 289 -6.46 3.06 -9.27
C ILE A 289 -6.28 3.78 -7.94
N THR A 290 -6.97 3.31 -6.91
CA THR A 290 -6.72 3.75 -5.54
C THR A 290 -5.60 2.89 -4.97
N SER A 291 -4.49 3.49 -4.54
CA SER A 291 -3.39 2.70 -3.96
C SER A 291 -3.33 2.82 -2.44
N VAL A 292 -3.10 1.69 -1.77
CA VAL A 292 -2.77 1.62 -0.35
C VAL A 292 -1.36 1.07 -0.21
N GLN A 293 -0.45 1.91 0.25
CA GLN A 293 0.97 1.62 0.25
C GLN A 293 1.46 1.53 1.69
N ALA A 294 1.95 0.37 2.08
CA ALA A 294 2.58 0.23 3.39
C ALA A 294 3.95 0.92 3.34
N ILE A 295 4.18 1.83 4.29
CA ILE A 295 5.43 2.60 4.37
C ILE A 295 6.12 2.27 5.67
N TYR A 296 7.32 1.70 5.55
CA TYR A 296 8.24 1.55 6.66
C TYR A 296 9.06 2.83 6.83
N VAL A 297 8.99 3.44 8.02
CA VAL A 297 9.79 4.60 8.38
C VAL A 297 11.07 4.10 9.08
N PRO A 298 12.25 4.28 8.47
CA PRO A 298 13.49 3.82 9.07
C PRO A 298 13.78 4.62 10.34
N ALA A 299 14.02 3.92 11.45
CA ALA A 299 14.35 4.51 12.76
C ALA A 299 13.32 5.56 13.26
N ASP A 300 12.05 5.44 12.82
CA ASP A 300 10.98 6.41 13.10
C ASP A 300 11.31 7.86 12.68
N ASP A 301 12.24 8.05 11.72
CA ASP A 301 12.63 9.35 11.17
C ASP A 301 11.86 9.69 9.89
N LEU A 302 10.87 10.58 10.02
CA LEU A 302 10.06 11.08 8.90
C LEU A 302 10.85 12.00 7.95
N THR A 303 12.03 12.47 8.35
CA THR A 303 12.89 13.36 7.55
C THR A 303 13.84 12.60 6.63
N ASP A 304 13.89 11.26 6.74
CA ASP A 304 14.64 10.43 5.81
C ASP A 304 14.16 10.67 4.35
N PRO A 305 15.08 10.74 3.37
CA PRO A 305 14.73 11.01 1.97
C PRO A 305 13.68 10.06 1.37
N SER A 306 13.63 8.79 1.80
CA SER A 306 12.69 7.80 1.27
C SER A 306 11.22 8.11 1.64
N PRO A 307 10.84 8.21 2.93
CA PRO A 307 9.51 8.65 3.30
C PRO A 307 9.22 10.08 2.84
N ALA A 308 10.18 11.01 2.95
CA ALA A 308 10.00 12.41 2.50
C ALA A 308 9.59 12.53 1.03
N THR A 309 10.23 11.76 0.15
CA THR A 309 9.89 11.73 -1.28
C THR A 309 8.53 11.06 -1.51
N THR A 310 8.24 9.99 -0.78
CA THR A 310 6.96 9.27 -0.88
C THR A 310 5.79 10.16 -0.45
N PHE A 311 5.95 10.93 0.64
CA PHE A 311 4.93 11.83 1.18
C PHE A 311 4.42 12.86 0.18
N ALA A 312 5.28 13.35 -0.72
CA ALA A 312 4.89 14.32 -1.72
C ALA A 312 3.78 13.80 -2.66
N HIS A 313 3.72 12.49 -2.86
CA HIS A 313 2.75 11.84 -3.74
C HIS A 313 1.49 11.35 -3.01
N LEU A 314 1.44 11.33 -1.68
CA LEU A 314 0.30 10.79 -0.95
C LEU A 314 -0.82 11.83 -0.77
N ASP A 315 -2.06 11.36 -0.89
CA ASP A 315 -3.28 12.15 -0.65
C ASP A 315 -3.82 11.98 0.77
N ALA A 316 -3.62 10.79 1.35
CA ALA A 316 -4.00 10.48 2.72
C ALA A 316 -2.90 9.68 3.43
N ASN A 317 -2.70 9.98 4.70
CA ASN A 317 -1.76 9.32 5.59
C ASN A 317 -2.53 8.67 6.74
N VAL A 318 -2.43 7.34 6.84
CA VAL A 318 -3.01 6.54 7.91
C VAL A 318 -1.87 6.04 8.79
N VAL A 319 -1.77 6.58 10.00
CA VAL A 319 -0.68 6.24 10.94
C VAL A 319 -1.18 5.23 11.95
N LEU A 320 -0.55 4.06 12.01
CA LEU A 320 -0.85 3.01 12.98
C LEU A 320 0.10 3.09 14.18
N SER A 321 -0.47 3.31 15.37
CA SER A 321 0.27 3.54 16.61
C SER A 321 0.33 2.28 17.48
N ARG A 322 1.53 1.93 17.93
CA ARG A 322 1.72 0.84 18.93
C ARG A 322 1.06 1.18 20.26
N GLN A 323 1.01 2.46 20.64
CA GLN A 323 0.38 2.89 21.89
C GLN A 323 -1.11 2.58 21.89
N ILE A 324 -1.80 2.87 20.77
CA ILE A 324 -3.23 2.56 20.61
C ILE A 324 -3.47 1.05 20.58
N ALA A 325 -2.64 0.29 19.84
CA ALA A 325 -2.72 -1.16 19.81
C ALA A 325 -2.58 -1.79 21.21
N SER A 326 -1.71 -1.24 22.06
CA SER A 326 -1.49 -1.73 23.44
C SER A 326 -2.69 -1.54 24.37
N LEU A 327 -3.61 -0.62 24.01
CA LEU A 327 -4.87 -0.41 24.72
C LEU A 327 -5.98 -1.39 24.26
N GLY A 328 -5.67 -2.27 23.29
CA GLY A 328 -6.65 -3.20 22.72
C GLY A 328 -7.62 -2.54 21.72
N ILE A 329 -7.30 -1.33 21.24
CA ILE A 329 -8.10 -0.61 20.24
C ILE A 329 -7.61 -1.02 18.84
N TYR A 330 -8.49 -1.68 18.09
CA TYR A 330 -8.26 -2.08 16.71
C TYR A 330 -9.39 -1.57 15.80
N PRO A 331 -9.09 -1.01 14.61
CA PRO A 331 -7.74 -0.79 14.05
C PRO A 331 -6.95 0.27 14.83
N ALA A 332 -5.63 0.09 14.91
CA ALA A 332 -4.74 0.93 15.73
C ALA A 332 -4.38 2.27 15.07
N VAL A 333 -5.33 2.91 14.39
CA VAL A 333 -5.12 4.18 13.68
C VAL A 333 -5.05 5.33 14.69
N ASP A 334 -4.03 6.16 14.57
CA ASP A 334 -3.89 7.39 15.34
C ASP A 334 -4.73 8.52 14.71
N PRO A 335 -5.80 8.98 15.37
CA PRO A 335 -6.70 9.98 14.81
C PRO A 335 -6.12 11.41 14.81
N LEU A 336 -4.98 11.64 15.46
CA LEU A 336 -4.32 12.95 15.51
C LEU A 336 -3.17 13.03 14.49
N ASP A 337 -2.42 11.93 14.32
CA ASP A 337 -1.29 11.89 13.38
C ASP A 337 -1.73 11.51 11.96
N SER A 338 -2.91 10.88 11.79
CA SER A 338 -3.49 10.59 10.48
C SER A 338 -4.16 11.83 9.86
N ASN A 339 -4.04 11.99 8.56
CA ASN A 339 -4.59 13.13 7.83
C ASN A 339 -5.01 12.75 6.40
N SER A 340 -5.85 13.58 5.78
CA SER A 340 -6.23 13.46 4.37
C SER A 340 -6.44 14.84 3.77
N ARG A 341 -6.01 15.02 2.51
CA ARG A 341 -6.33 16.22 1.72
C ARG A 341 -7.83 16.37 1.44
N GLN A 342 -8.58 15.27 1.58
CA GLN A 342 -10.02 15.27 1.32
C GLN A 342 -10.84 15.80 2.50
N LEU A 343 -10.23 15.97 3.68
CA LEU A 343 -10.91 16.49 4.88
C LEU A 343 -11.08 18.02 4.80
N GLU A 344 -11.81 18.48 3.79
CA GLU A 344 -12.17 19.87 3.58
C GLU A 344 -13.70 20.02 3.45
N PRO A 345 -14.31 21.10 3.97
CA PRO A 345 -15.77 21.29 3.91
C PRO A 345 -16.36 21.28 2.50
N SER A 346 -15.57 21.69 1.50
CA SER A 346 -15.92 21.67 0.07
C SER A 346 -16.06 20.27 -0.52
N ILE A 347 -15.40 19.27 0.07
CA ILE A 347 -15.31 17.90 -0.46
C ILE A 347 -16.20 16.96 0.37
N VAL A 348 -15.95 16.87 1.69
CA VAL A 348 -16.69 15.97 2.59
C VAL A 348 -18.03 16.54 3.06
N GLY A 349 -18.25 17.83 2.84
CA GLY A 349 -19.41 18.57 3.37
C GLY A 349 -19.18 19.11 4.78
N GLN A 350 -19.97 20.12 5.14
CA GLN A 350 -19.80 20.86 6.40
C GLN A 350 -20.01 19.98 7.64
N GLU A 351 -21.04 19.12 7.62
CA GLU A 351 -21.37 18.27 8.77
C GLU A 351 -20.25 17.27 9.09
N HIS A 352 -19.72 16.58 8.08
CA HIS A 352 -18.60 15.64 8.27
C HIS A 352 -17.39 16.38 8.84
N TYR A 353 -17.01 17.51 8.23
CA TYR A 353 -15.86 18.29 8.66
C TYR A 353 -15.98 18.78 10.11
N ASP A 354 -17.14 19.29 10.51
CA ASP A 354 -17.36 19.81 11.85
C ASP A 354 -17.30 18.71 12.92
N VAL A 355 -17.86 17.53 12.61
CA VAL A 355 -17.81 16.36 13.50
C VAL A 355 -16.37 15.85 13.64
N ALA A 356 -15.65 15.67 12.53
CA ALA A 356 -14.25 15.22 12.54
C ALA A 356 -13.35 16.20 13.30
N SER A 357 -13.49 17.51 13.05
CA SER A 357 -12.75 18.57 13.74
C SER A 357 -13.03 18.59 15.25
N SER A 358 -14.29 18.38 15.64
CA SER A 358 -14.68 18.34 17.05
C SER A 358 -14.11 17.10 17.75
N VAL A 359 -14.12 15.94 17.09
CA VAL A 359 -13.48 14.71 17.57
C VAL A 359 -11.98 14.95 17.80
N GLN A 360 -11.26 15.50 16.82
CA GLN A 360 -9.84 15.80 16.96
C GLN A 360 -9.55 16.82 18.06
N ARG A 361 -10.41 17.84 18.25
CA ARG A 361 -10.27 18.83 19.32
C ARG A 361 -10.41 18.20 20.70
N ILE A 362 -11.39 17.33 20.90
CA ILE A 362 -11.60 16.60 22.16
C ILE A 362 -10.40 15.70 22.46
N LEU A 363 -9.92 14.96 21.45
CA LEU A 363 -8.77 14.07 21.61
C LEU A 363 -7.46 14.82 21.89
N ASN A 364 -7.22 15.97 21.24
CA ASN A 364 -6.08 16.83 21.54
C ASN A 364 -6.14 17.36 22.98
N ARG A 365 -7.30 17.84 23.41
CA ARG A 365 -7.48 18.30 24.80
C ARG A 365 -7.25 17.17 25.79
N TYR A 366 -7.73 15.96 25.50
CA TYR A 366 -7.47 14.79 26.33
C TYR A 366 -5.97 14.45 26.43
N LYS A 367 -5.22 14.57 25.33
CA LYS A 367 -3.76 14.36 25.33
C LYS A 367 -3.04 15.32 26.27
N GLU A 368 -3.42 16.61 26.28
CA GLU A 368 -2.89 17.61 27.23
C GLU A 368 -3.24 17.25 28.68
N LEU A 369 -4.47 16.83 28.93
CA LEU A 369 -4.95 16.47 30.27
C LEU A 369 -4.31 15.17 30.79
N LYS A 370 -3.85 14.28 29.91
CA LYS A 370 -3.27 12.98 30.29
C LYS A 370 -2.01 13.14 31.15
N ASP A 371 -1.16 14.12 30.83
CA ASP A 371 0.05 14.43 31.62
C ASP A 371 -0.32 15.00 33.00
N ILE A 372 -1.35 15.84 33.05
CA ILE A 372 -1.87 16.41 34.31
C ILE A 372 -2.45 15.29 35.19
N ILE A 373 -3.27 14.40 34.61
CA ILE A 373 -3.88 13.25 35.29
C ILE A 373 -2.80 12.32 35.85
N ALA A 374 -1.70 12.10 35.11
CA ALA A 374 -0.61 11.25 35.55
C ALA A 374 0.13 11.80 36.79
N ILE A 375 0.14 13.12 36.97
CA ILE A 375 0.86 13.80 38.07
C ILE A 375 -0.07 14.07 39.26
N LEU A 376 -1.23 14.68 39.00
CA LEU A 376 -2.15 15.22 40.03
C LEU A 376 -3.33 14.28 40.33
N GLY A 377 -3.64 13.35 39.43
CA GLY A 377 -4.83 12.51 39.52
C GLY A 377 -6.06 13.14 38.86
N MET A 378 -7.11 12.32 38.67
CA MET A 378 -8.33 12.71 37.96
C MET A 378 -9.24 13.65 38.77
N ASP A 379 -9.11 13.65 40.10
CA ASP A 379 -9.97 14.40 41.02
C ASP A 379 -9.68 15.91 41.00
N GLU A 380 -8.44 16.30 40.64
CA GLU A 380 -7.97 17.68 40.58
C GLU A 380 -8.40 18.41 39.29
N LEU A 381 -9.04 17.71 38.36
CA LEU A 381 -9.57 18.31 37.14
C LEU A 381 -10.87 19.06 37.42
N SER A 382 -11.12 20.12 36.63
CA SER A 382 -12.42 20.77 36.59
C SER A 382 -13.51 19.81 36.11
N GLU A 383 -14.78 20.04 36.46
CA GLU A 383 -15.88 19.18 36.00
C GLU A 383 -16.00 19.17 34.46
N GLU A 384 -15.65 20.27 33.79
CA GLU A 384 -15.60 20.36 32.32
C GLU A 384 -14.47 19.52 31.73
N ASP A 385 -13.29 19.53 32.35
CA ASP A 385 -12.17 18.68 31.93
C ASP A 385 -12.46 17.21 32.20
N LYS A 386 -13.12 16.87 33.32
CA LYS A 386 -13.59 15.49 33.60
C LYS A 386 -14.57 15.01 32.53
N LEU A 387 -15.52 15.87 32.12
CA LEU A 387 -16.45 15.56 31.04
C LEU A 387 -15.72 15.35 29.71
N THR A 388 -14.76 16.21 29.40
CA THR A 388 -13.92 16.08 28.20
C THR A 388 -13.15 14.76 28.19
N VAL A 389 -12.56 14.36 29.31
CA VAL A 389 -11.85 13.08 29.46
C VAL A 389 -12.80 11.91 29.27
N SER A 390 -14.00 11.96 29.86
CA SER A 390 -15.03 10.92 29.70
C SER A 390 -15.43 10.76 28.22
N ARG A 391 -15.74 11.86 27.53
CA ARG A 391 -16.08 11.83 26.09
C ARG A 391 -14.91 11.35 25.24
N ALA A 392 -13.70 11.84 25.49
CA ALA A 392 -12.51 11.41 24.76
C ALA A 392 -12.26 9.90 24.87
N ARG A 393 -12.40 9.33 26.07
CA ARG A 393 -12.28 7.89 26.31
C ARG A 393 -13.36 7.06 25.61
N LYS A 394 -14.56 7.59 25.45
CA LYS A 394 -15.63 6.96 24.66
C LYS A 394 -15.32 7.02 23.17
N ILE A 395 -14.85 8.18 22.67
CA ILE A 395 -14.42 8.37 21.28
C ILE A 395 -13.27 7.41 20.94
N GLU A 396 -12.21 7.34 21.75
CA GLU A 396 -11.07 6.43 21.52
C GLU A 396 -11.53 4.97 21.37
N ARG A 397 -12.46 4.53 22.22
CA ARG A 397 -13.03 3.17 22.12
C ARG A 397 -13.96 3.03 20.93
N PHE A 398 -14.78 4.03 20.63
CA PHE A 398 -15.74 3.97 19.52
C PHE A 398 -15.06 3.98 18.14
N LEU A 399 -13.83 4.48 18.05
CA LEU A 399 -12.98 4.34 16.87
C LEU A 399 -12.58 2.87 16.59
N SER A 400 -12.66 1.99 17.60
CA SER A 400 -12.47 0.56 17.37
C SER A 400 -13.64 -0.07 16.62
N GLN A 401 -13.34 -1.10 15.85
CA GLN A 401 -14.30 -1.79 14.99
C GLN A 401 -13.89 -3.26 14.82
N PRO A 402 -14.82 -4.21 14.98
CA PRO A 402 -14.56 -5.60 14.64
C PRO A 402 -14.48 -5.76 13.12
N PHE A 403 -13.35 -6.28 12.64
CA PHE A 403 -13.11 -6.57 11.23
C PHE A 403 -13.57 -7.97 10.87
N PHE A 404 -14.07 -8.15 9.64
CA PHE A 404 -14.48 -9.46 9.13
C PHE A 404 -13.31 -10.43 9.02
N VAL A 405 -12.16 -9.93 8.53
CA VAL A 405 -10.95 -10.75 8.41
C VAL A 405 -10.38 -11.16 9.78
N ALA A 406 -10.78 -10.47 10.85
CA ALA A 406 -10.34 -10.72 12.21
C ALA A 406 -11.32 -11.57 13.04
N GLU A 407 -12.42 -12.06 12.46
CA GLU A 407 -13.42 -12.88 13.17
C GLU A 407 -12.80 -14.13 13.79
N VAL A 408 -11.85 -14.76 13.08
CA VAL A 408 -11.12 -15.96 13.55
C VAL A 408 -10.34 -15.69 14.83
N PHE A 409 -9.81 -14.48 14.99
CA PHE A 409 -9.01 -14.09 16.16
C PHE A 409 -9.86 -13.49 17.28
N THR A 410 -10.90 -12.73 16.94
CA THR A 410 -11.69 -11.93 17.89
C THR A 410 -12.98 -12.62 18.35
N GLN A 411 -13.43 -13.67 17.67
CA GLN A 411 -14.70 -14.37 17.91
C GLN A 411 -15.94 -13.45 17.89
N SER A 412 -15.79 -12.25 17.33
CA SER A 412 -16.84 -11.25 17.22
C SER A 412 -17.11 -11.00 15.75
N PRO A 413 -18.38 -10.99 15.30
CA PRO A 413 -18.70 -10.82 13.88
C PRO A 413 -18.23 -9.44 13.41
N GLY A 414 -17.61 -9.41 12.23
CA GLY A 414 -17.18 -8.19 11.57
C GLY A 414 -18.34 -7.28 11.24
N LYS A 415 -18.06 -5.98 11.16
CA LYS A 415 -19.07 -4.95 10.89
C LYS A 415 -18.55 -4.00 9.81
N TYR A 416 -19.37 -3.79 8.79
CA TYR A 416 -19.22 -2.67 7.86
C TYR A 416 -20.06 -1.51 8.38
N VAL A 417 -19.46 -0.34 8.58
CA VAL A 417 -20.17 0.84 9.12
C VAL A 417 -20.28 1.90 8.03
N PRO A 418 -21.50 2.21 7.54
CA PRO A 418 -21.67 3.25 6.54
C PRO A 418 -21.19 4.63 7.01
N LEU A 419 -20.76 5.48 6.08
CA LEU A 419 -20.28 6.84 6.41
C LEU A 419 -21.34 7.66 7.17
N SER A 420 -22.61 7.60 6.75
CA SER A 420 -23.71 8.32 7.41
C SER A 420 -23.91 7.89 8.87
N GLU A 421 -23.73 6.60 9.14
CA GLU A 421 -23.82 6.02 10.49
C GLU A 421 -22.63 6.43 11.36
N THR A 422 -21.44 6.50 10.76
CA THR A 422 -20.23 7.00 11.40
C THR A 422 -20.41 8.44 11.86
N ILE A 423 -20.80 9.34 10.94
CA ILE A 423 -21.01 10.76 11.27
C ILE A 423 -22.07 10.92 12.36
N ARG A 424 -23.21 10.22 12.24
CA ARG A 424 -24.29 10.24 13.24
C ARG A 424 -23.81 9.81 14.63
N GLY A 425 -23.07 8.70 14.70
CA GLY A 425 -22.56 8.16 15.96
C GLY A 425 -21.58 9.11 16.65
N PHE A 426 -20.59 9.63 15.92
CA PHE A 426 -19.61 10.57 16.50
C PHE A 426 -20.23 11.91 16.87
N LYS A 427 -21.18 12.42 16.07
CA LYS A 427 -21.92 13.65 16.38
C LYS A 427 -22.64 13.57 17.72
N GLY A 428 -23.41 12.49 17.96
CA GLY A 428 -24.11 12.33 19.23
C GLY A 428 -23.18 12.19 20.43
N ILE A 429 -21.99 11.59 20.27
CA ILE A 429 -20.98 11.54 21.35
C ILE A 429 -20.39 12.93 21.63
N VAL A 430 -20.10 13.72 20.59
CA VAL A 430 -19.57 15.08 20.72
C VAL A 430 -20.61 16.01 21.37
N GLU A 431 -21.89 15.89 21.00
CA GLU A 431 -23.00 16.69 21.52
C GLU A 431 -23.42 16.26 22.94
N GLY A 432 -23.03 15.07 23.39
CA GLY A 432 -23.27 14.57 24.75
C GLY A 432 -24.52 13.72 24.94
N GLU A 433 -25.16 13.27 23.85
CA GLU A 433 -26.37 12.44 23.89
C GLU A 433 -26.13 11.08 24.58
N TYR A 434 -24.88 10.62 24.60
CA TYR A 434 -24.46 9.33 25.16
C TYR A 434 -23.55 9.44 26.38
N ASP A 435 -23.60 10.56 27.10
CA ASP A 435 -22.78 10.80 28.29
C ASP A 435 -23.10 9.83 29.45
N ASP A 436 -24.34 9.35 29.54
CA ASP A 436 -24.77 8.41 30.59
C ASP A 436 -24.30 6.96 30.33
N LEU A 437 -23.87 6.63 29.11
CA LEU A 437 -23.47 5.28 28.75
C LEU A 437 -22.05 4.93 29.26
N PRO A 438 -21.81 3.68 29.71
CA PRO A 438 -20.49 3.26 30.19
C PRO A 438 -19.46 3.18 29.05
N GLU A 439 -18.20 3.54 29.34
CA GLU A 439 -17.10 3.53 28.35
C GLU A 439 -16.92 2.17 27.65
N GLN A 440 -17.18 1.08 28.37
CA GLN A 440 -17.03 -0.30 27.87
C GLN A 440 -18.03 -0.66 26.76
N ALA A 441 -19.17 0.03 26.69
CA ALA A 441 -20.16 -0.20 25.65
C ALA A 441 -19.67 0.24 24.26
N PHE A 442 -18.68 1.13 24.19
CA PHE A 442 -18.15 1.69 22.94
C PHE A 442 -17.02 0.85 22.32
N LEU A 443 -16.54 -0.20 22.99
CA LEU A 443 -15.40 -1.00 22.51
C LEU A 443 -15.86 -2.14 21.58
N MET A 444 -15.23 -2.27 20.41
CA MET A 444 -15.45 -3.33 19.42
C MET A 444 -16.92 -3.49 19.02
N VAL A 445 -17.52 -2.39 18.56
CA VAL A 445 -18.92 -2.30 18.09
C VAL A 445 -18.96 -1.64 16.71
N GLY A 446 -20.04 -1.87 15.96
CA GLY A 446 -20.29 -1.21 14.68
C GLY A 446 -20.87 0.19 14.87
N SER A 447 -22.20 0.28 14.85
CA SER A 447 -22.96 1.54 14.93
C SER A 447 -23.21 2.00 16.37
N ILE A 448 -23.74 3.22 16.51
CA ILE A 448 -24.13 3.79 17.81
C ILE A 448 -25.33 3.06 18.44
N ASP A 449 -26.21 2.48 17.62
CA ASP A 449 -27.36 1.69 18.11
C ASP A 449 -26.88 0.43 18.85
N GLU A 450 -25.83 -0.22 18.36
CA GLU A 450 -25.20 -1.37 19.03
C GLU A 450 -24.57 -0.99 20.38
N VAL A 451 -24.06 0.25 20.51
CA VAL A 451 -23.57 0.77 21.80
C VAL A 451 -24.71 0.83 22.81
N ALA A 452 -25.86 1.39 22.40
CA ALA A 452 -27.03 1.51 23.27
C ALA A 452 -27.61 0.14 23.65
N GLU A 453 -27.58 -0.85 22.76
CA GLU A 453 -27.96 -2.23 23.08
C GLU A 453 -26.99 -2.88 24.06
N ARG A 454 -25.69 -2.75 23.83
CA ARG A 454 -24.65 -3.32 24.69
C ARG A 454 -24.65 -2.69 26.08
N ALA A 455 -24.92 -1.39 26.18
CA ALA A 455 -25.05 -0.69 27.45
C ALA A 455 -26.21 -1.22 28.32
N LYS A 456 -27.25 -1.84 27.74
CA LYS A 456 -28.32 -2.49 28.51
C LYS A 456 -27.89 -3.80 29.15
N SER A 457 -26.80 -4.40 28.67
CA SER A 457 -26.27 -5.68 29.14
C SER A 457 -25.13 -5.55 30.14
N LEU A 458 -24.64 -4.32 30.35
CA LEU A 458 -23.59 -3.93 31.30
C LEU A 458 -24.24 -3.20 32.48
#